data_AF-S8FLU9-F1
#
_entry.id   AF-S8FLU9-F1
#
_cell.length_a   1.000
_cell.length_b   1.000
_cell.length_c   1.000
_cell.angle_alpha   90.00
_cell.angle_beta   90.00
_cell.angle_gamma   90.00
#
_symmetry.space_group_name_H-M   'P 1'
#
loop_
_entity.id
_entity.type
_entity.pdbx_description
1 polymer ?
#
loop_
_entity_poly.entity_id
_entity_poly.type
_entity_poly.pdbx_seq_one_letter_code
_entity_poly.pdbx_strand_id
1 'polypeptide(L)'
;MVGRKYNACFAAIKLDTALKVQLPIWYHVGAKCELRKLNNAKISDCLRDNHKVYTVLDLLKLRRHSITAYIPPENDCDCPNCESERRMGCKHPFTCHEAAERLLSMVRPKWHPDDIAPIDGLTLTKRRKERNTEALKEDKEVTFNPSVTEREGLSKAFRIFVDPTVHDKPPAMRPKRGIQVQEEETTVYLVG
;
A
#
# COMPACT_ATOMS: atom_id res chain seq x y z
N MET A 1 15.48 19.65 -3.29
CA MET A 1 15.10 18.68 -2.23
C MET A 1 16.35 18.02 -1.65
N VAL A 2 16.51 18.06 -0.33
CA VAL A 2 17.67 17.52 0.41
C VAL A 2 17.84 16.01 0.21
N GLY A 3 16.75 15.24 0.08
CA GLY A 3 16.81 13.78 -0.09
C GLY A 3 17.55 13.29 -1.35
N ARG A 4 17.53 14.07 -2.45
CA ARG A 4 18.24 13.72 -3.69
C ARG A 4 19.77 13.76 -3.50
N LYS A 5 20.27 14.66 -2.64
CA LYS A 5 21.70 14.76 -2.31
C LYS A 5 22.24 13.48 -1.65
N TYR A 6 21.40 12.80 -0.87
CA TYR A 6 21.77 11.61 -0.11
C TYR A 6 21.26 10.30 -0.74
N ASN A 7 20.73 10.37 -1.97
CA ASN A 7 20.08 9.25 -2.65
C ASN A 7 19.04 8.53 -1.76
N ALA A 8 18.26 9.31 -0.99
CA ALA A 8 17.22 8.78 -0.13
C ALA A 8 16.01 8.36 -0.98
N CYS A 9 15.54 7.15 -0.78
CA CYS A 9 14.55 6.48 -1.62
C CYS A 9 13.48 5.80 -0.76
N PHE A 10 12.21 5.84 -1.19
CA PHE A 10 11.12 5.16 -0.49
C PHE A 10 11.12 3.65 -0.80
N ALA A 11 11.97 2.91 -0.10
CA ALA A 11 12.32 1.53 -0.42
C ALA A 11 11.83 0.54 0.63
N ALA A 12 10.54 0.57 0.96
CA ALA A 12 9.93 -0.47 1.78
C ALA A 12 10.03 -1.84 1.07
N ILE A 13 10.50 -2.86 1.81
CA ILE A 13 10.46 -4.26 1.34
C ILE A 13 8.99 -4.69 1.29
N LYS A 14 8.31 -4.62 2.43
CA LYS A 14 6.89 -4.94 2.58
C LYS A 14 6.22 -3.81 3.37
N LEU A 15 5.12 -3.30 2.83
CA LEU A 15 4.36 -2.21 3.44
C LEU A 15 3.02 -2.75 3.93
N ASP A 16 2.64 -2.40 5.15
CA ASP A 16 1.32 -2.71 5.69
C ASP A 16 0.20 -1.96 4.94
N THR A 17 -0.99 -2.56 4.87
CA THR A 17 -2.15 -1.95 4.20
C THR A 17 -2.50 -0.58 4.79
N ALA A 18 -2.36 -0.39 6.10
CA ALA A 18 -2.61 0.90 6.74
C ALA A 18 -1.65 2.00 6.27
N LEU A 19 -0.43 1.64 5.84
CA LEU A 19 0.54 2.59 5.28
C LEU A 19 0.34 2.77 3.77
N LYS A 20 -0.09 1.73 3.04
CA LYS A 20 -0.40 1.83 1.61
C LYS A 20 -1.46 2.89 1.31
N VAL A 21 -2.52 2.95 2.12
CA VAL A 21 -3.61 3.92 1.94
C VAL A 21 -3.17 5.37 2.21
N GLN A 22 -2.09 5.58 2.95
CA GLN A 22 -1.53 6.91 3.25
C GLN A 22 -0.59 7.42 2.14
N LEU A 23 -0.24 6.58 1.15
CA LEU A 23 0.65 6.99 0.08
C LEU A 23 0.00 8.09 -0.77
N PRO A 24 0.78 9.10 -1.21
CA PRO A 24 0.28 10.15 -2.09
C PRO A 24 0.01 9.56 -3.48
N ILE A 25 -1.16 9.83 -4.03
CA ILE A 25 -1.52 9.31 -5.36
C ILE A 25 -0.84 10.09 -6.49
N TRP A 26 -0.65 11.39 -6.30
CA TRP A 26 0.03 12.21 -7.29
C TRP A 26 1.53 11.94 -7.21
N TYR A 27 2.14 11.66 -8.36
CA TYR A 27 3.54 11.23 -8.42
C TYR A 27 3.83 9.97 -7.58
N HIS A 28 2.85 9.07 -7.48
CA HIS A 28 2.91 7.86 -6.66
C HIS A 28 4.15 7.00 -6.96
N VAL A 29 4.79 6.46 -5.92
CA VAL A 29 6.02 5.64 -6.01
C VAL A 29 5.84 4.38 -6.87
N GLY A 30 4.65 3.78 -6.80
CA GLY A 30 4.25 2.61 -7.57
C GLY A 30 3.56 2.91 -8.90
N ALA A 31 3.67 4.12 -9.43
CA ALA A 31 2.98 4.53 -10.64
C ALA A 31 3.55 3.84 -11.90
N LYS A 32 2.67 3.22 -12.70
CA LYS A 32 2.99 2.91 -14.10
C LYS A 32 3.21 4.21 -14.89
N CYS A 33 3.91 4.14 -16.03
CA CYS A 33 4.19 5.31 -16.88
C CYS A 33 2.91 6.09 -17.26
N GLU A 34 1.79 5.39 -17.41
CA GLU A 34 0.48 5.97 -17.74
C GLU A 34 -0.09 6.85 -16.63
N LEU A 35 0.06 6.45 -15.36
CA LEU A 35 -0.40 7.23 -14.21
C LEU A 35 0.32 8.58 -14.13
N ARG A 36 1.61 8.61 -14.50
CA ARG A 36 2.38 9.87 -14.54
C ARG A 36 1.84 10.87 -15.56
N LYS A 37 1.29 10.39 -16.68
CA LYS A 37 0.69 11.24 -17.72
C LYS A 37 -0.62 11.87 -17.25
N LEU A 38 -1.37 11.16 -16.40
CA LEU A 38 -2.65 11.63 -15.90
C LEU A 38 -2.51 12.76 -14.87
N ASN A 39 -1.37 12.91 -14.21
CA ASN A 39 -1.14 13.97 -13.20
C ASN A 39 -1.49 15.39 -13.69
N ASN A 40 -1.44 15.66 -15.00
CA ASN A 40 -1.68 16.98 -15.61
C ASN A 40 -2.99 17.04 -16.42
N ALA A 41 -3.86 16.03 -16.30
CA ALA A 41 -5.15 16.05 -16.98
C ALA A 41 -6.15 16.96 -16.25
N LYS A 42 -7.06 17.61 -16.98
CA LYS A 42 -8.13 18.45 -16.38
C LYS A 42 -8.98 17.70 -15.34
N ILE A 43 -9.17 16.41 -15.55
CA ILE A 43 -9.90 15.56 -14.60
C ILE A 43 -9.12 15.41 -13.28
N SER A 44 -7.79 15.37 -13.35
CA SER A 44 -6.93 15.34 -12.17
C SER A 44 -6.93 16.66 -11.42
N ASP A 45 -7.11 17.79 -12.11
CA ASP A 45 -7.35 19.08 -11.45
C ASP A 45 -8.66 19.04 -10.68
N CYS A 46 -9.75 18.55 -11.29
CA CYS A 46 -11.03 18.38 -10.60
C CYS A 46 -10.91 17.46 -9.37
N LEU A 47 -10.20 16.34 -9.49
CA LEU A 47 -9.95 15.41 -8.38
C LEU A 47 -9.19 16.07 -7.23
N ARG A 48 -8.21 16.95 -7.52
CA ARG A 48 -7.46 17.69 -6.49
C ARG A 48 -8.27 18.83 -5.89
N ASP A 49 -8.89 19.64 -6.73
CA ASP A 49 -9.44 20.93 -6.32
C ASP A 49 -10.85 20.80 -5.76
N ASN A 50 -11.70 19.97 -6.37
CA ASN A 50 -13.09 19.79 -5.95
C ASN A 50 -13.25 18.59 -5.02
N HIS A 51 -12.65 17.44 -5.37
CA HIS A 51 -12.77 16.20 -4.57
C HIS A 51 -11.70 16.06 -3.47
N LYS A 52 -10.72 16.97 -3.41
CA LYS A 52 -9.65 16.98 -2.40
C LYS A 52 -8.89 15.65 -2.29
N VAL A 53 -8.64 15.00 -3.43
CA VAL A 53 -7.92 13.73 -3.48
C VAL A 53 -6.42 13.98 -3.36
N TYR A 54 -5.78 13.46 -2.31
CA TYR A 54 -4.33 13.56 -2.12
C TYR A 54 -3.68 12.20 -1.89
N THR A 55 -4.39 11.28 -1.24
CA THR A 55 -3.91 9.96 -0.86
C THR A 55 -4.61 8.85 -1.63
N VAL A 56 -4.04 7.64 -1.59
CA VAL A 56 -4.70 6.43 -2.09
C VAL A 56 -6.03 6.19 -1.37
N LEU A 57 -6.12 6.51 -0.07
CA LEU A 57 -7.38 6.43 0.68
C LEU A 57 -8.48 7.30 0.09
N ASP A 58 -8.14 8.54 -0.32
CA ASP A 58 -9.13 9.47 -0.88
C ASP A 58 -9.67 8.94 -2.22
N LEU A 59 -8.79 8.34 -3.04
CA LEU A 59 -9.24 7.64 -4.25
C LEU A 59 -10.12 6.43 -3.93
N LEU A 60 -9.78 5.63 -2.92
CA LEU A 60 -10.61 4.48 -2.52
C LEU A 60 -12.01 4.91 -2.07
N LYS A 61 -12.14 6.04 -1.38
CA LYS A 61 -13.44 6.60 -0.98
C LYS A 61 -14.24 7.13 -2.16
N LEU A 62 -13.56 7.70 -3.15
CA LEU A 62 -14.18 8.27 -4.34
C LEU A 62 -14.53 7.20 -5.39
N ARG A 63 -13.78 6.10 -5.38
CA ARG A 63 -14.09 4.89 -6.13
C ARG A 63 -15.50 4.46 -5.77
N ARG A 64 -16.41 4.65 -6.72
CA ARG A 64 -17.76 4.10 -6.60
C ARG A 64 -17.66 2.59 -6.60
N HIS A 65 -18.42 1.92 -5.75
CA HIS A 65 -18.77 0.55 -6.03
C HIS A 65 -19.49 0.54 -7.38
N SER A 66 -18.92 -0.16 -8.37
CA SER A 66 -19.49 -0.44 -9.69
C SER A 66 -20.80 -1.26 -9.65
N ILE A 67 -21.53 -1.18 -8.54
CA ILE A 67 -22.75 -1.93 -8.22
C ILE A 67 -23.98 -1.25 -8.81
N THR A 68 -23.93 0.03 -9.16
CA THR A 68 -25.01 0.61 -9.97
C THR A 68 -24.86 0.11 -11.41
N ALA A 69 -25.67 -0.87 -11.80
CA ALA A 69 -25.77 -1.38 -13.18
C ALA A 69 -26.10 -0.28 -14.21
N TYR A 70 -26.49 0.92 -13.74
CA TYR A 70 -26.77 2.09 -14.54
C TYR A 70 -25.52 2.97 -14.71
N ILE A 71 -25.04 3.04 -15.95
CA ILE A 71 -24.04 4.01 -16.41
C ILE A 71 -24.82 5.19 -16.99
N PRO A 72 -24.81 6.37 -16.35
CA PRO A 72 -25.49 7.54 -16.87
C PRO A 72 -24.77 8.04 -18.13
N PRO A 73 -25.44 8.14 -19.29
CA PRO A 73 -24.79 8.50 -20.56
C PRO A 73 -24.23 9.93 -20.56
N GLU A 74 -24.78 10.85 -19.75
CA GLU A 74 -24.44 12.27 -19.80
C GLU A 74 -23.81 12.82 -18.50
N ASN A 75 -23.31 11.95 -17.61
CA ASN A 75 -22.95 12.34 -16.25
C ASN A 75 -24.12 13.05 -15.53
N ASP A 76 -25.34 12.61 -15.75
CA ASP A 76 -26.61 13.16 -15.25
C ASP A 76 -27.14 12.35 -14.04
N CYS A 77 -26.24 11.66 -13.32
CA CYS A 77 -26.64 10.89 -12.16
C CYS A 77 -27.17 11.81 -11.04
N ASP A 78 -28.39 11.50 -10.57
CA ASP A 78 -29.09 12.19 -9.47
C ASP A 78 -28.92 11.49 -8.11
N CYS A 79 -27.92 10.60 -7.98
CA CYS A 79 -27.70 9.97 -6.68
C CYS A 79 -27.17 11.02 -5.66
N PRO A 80 -27.42 10.82 -4.35
CA PRO A 80 -27.00 11.77 -3.32
C PRO A 80 -25.51 12.13 -3.35
N ASN A 81 -24.64 11.17 -3.68
CA ASN A 81 -23.20 11.42 -3.79
C ASN A 81 -22.87 12.32 -4.97
N CYS A 82 -23.45 12.08 -6.15
CA CYS A 82 -23.20 12.91 -7.33
C CYS A 82 -23.79 14.31 -7.16
N GLU A 83 -24.96 14.45 -6.56
CA GLU A 83 -25.51 15.76 -6.20
C GLU A 83 -24.59 16.53 -5.25
N SER A 84 -24.10 15.87 -4.19
CA SER A 84 -23.16 16.47 -3.24
C SER A 84 -21.88 16.92 -3.93
N GLU A 85 -21.33 16.11 -4.82
CA GLU A 85 -20.13 16.45 -5.60
C GLU A 85 -20.36 17.61 -6.57
N ARG A 86 -21.54 17.72 -7.19
CA ARG A 86 -21.91 18.90 -7.97
C ARG A 86 -21.98 20.16 -7.13
N ARG A 87 -22.54 20.09 -5.91
CA ARG A 87 -22.56 21.22 -4.96
C ARG A 87 -21.14 21.65 -4.55
N MET A 88 -20.18 20.74 -4.56
CA MET A 88 -18.75 21.03 -4.36
C MET A 88 -18.03 21.58 -5.61
N GLY A 89 -18.73 21.75 -6.73
CA GLY A 89 -18.18 22.33 -7.96
C GLY A 89 -17.77 21.32 -9.03
N CYS A 90 -17.97 20.01 -8.82
CA CYS A 90 -17.70 19.01 -9.85
C CYS A 90 -18.77 19.02 -10.94
N LYS A 91 -18.37 19.22 -12.20
CA LYS A 91 -19.30 19.22 -13.34
C LYS A 91 -19.71 17.81 -13.79
N HIS A 92 -18.79 16.85 -13.65
CA HIS A 92 -18.94 15.48 -14.14
C HIS A 92 -18.54 14.45 -13.06
N PRO A 93 -19.38 14.26 -12.02
CA PRO A 93 -19.11 13.33 -10.91
C PRO A 93 -18.77 11.91 -11.36
N PHE A 94 -19.56 11.36 -12.28
CA PHE A 94 -19.41 9.98 -12.73
C PHE A 94 -18.07 9.76 -13.45
N THR A 95 -17.66 10.67 -14.35
CA THR A 95 -16.34 10.61 -14.98
C THR A 95 -15.22 10.73 -13.95
N CYS A 96 -15.38 11.52 -12.88
CA CYS A 96 -14.38 11.60 -11.81
C CYS A 96 -14.25 10.28 -11.05
N HIS A 97 -15.35 9.54 -10.84
CA HIS A 97 -15.31 8.21 -10.23
C HIS A 97 -14.64 7.18 -11.13
N GLU A 98 -14.93 7.19 -12.44
CA GLU A 98 -14.23 6.33 -13.40
C GLU A 98 -12.74 6.65 -13.49
N ALA A 99 -12.39 7.94 -13.46
CA ALA A 99 -10.99 8.36 -13.41
C ALA A 99 -10.32 7.90 -12.11
N ALA A 100 -11.01 7.96 -10.98
CA ALA A 100 -10.50 7.44 -9.70
C ALA A 100 -10.17 5.95 -9.78
N GLU A 101 -11.10 5.14 -10.30
CA GLU A 101 -10.89 3.71 -10.56
C GLU A 101 -9.72 3.45 -11.51
N ARG A 102 -9.65 4.21 -12.60
CA ARG A 102 -8.56 4.11 -13.57
C ARG A 102 -7.20 4.42 -12.91
N LEU A 103 -7.12 5.48 -12.09
CA LEU A 103 -5.89 5.84 -11.38
C LEU A 103 -5.46 4.72 -10.42
N LEU A 104 -6.39 4.14 -9.66
CA LEU A 104 -6.12 3.00 -8.75
C LEU A 104 -5.58 1.78 -9.51
N SER A 105 -6.18 1.43 -10.65
CA SER A 105 -5.75 0.28 -11.48
C SER A 105 -4.31 0.40 -12.02
N MET A 106 -3.77 1.63 -12.04
CA MET A 106 -2.41 1.91 -12.49
C MET A 106 -1.38 1.91 -11.35
N VAL A 107 -1.81 1.75 -10.11
CA VAL A 107 -0.91 1.53 -8.97
C VAL A 107 -0.46 0.07 -8.99
N ARG A 108 0.86 -0.15 -8.97
CA ARG A 108 1.43 -1.52 -8.98
C ARG A 108 1.02 -2.31 -7.72
N PRO A 109 0.86 -3.64 -7.80
CA PRO A 109 0.37 -4.46 -6.69
C PRO A 109 1.14 -4.35 -5.37
N LYS A 110 2.46 -4.19 -5.43
CA LYS A 110 3.31 -3.97 -4.24
C LYS A 110 2.77 -2.83 -3.36
N TRP A 111 2.21 -1.81 -3.98
CA TRP A 111 1.79 -0.57 -3.35
C TRP A 111 0.26 -0.40 -3.27
N HIS A 112 -0.50 -1.26 -3.96
CA HIS A 112 -1.96 -1.21 -3.98
C HIS A 112 -2.54 -1.76 -2.66
N PRO A 113 -3.51 -1.07 -2.03
CA PRO A 113 -4.06 -1.46 -0.73
C PRO A 113 -4.87 -2.77 -0.77
N ASP A 114 -5.59 -3.03 -1.87
CA ASP A 114 -6.35 -4.28 -2.05
C ASP A 114 -5.43 -5.50 -2.25
N ASP A 115 -4.17 -5.28 -2.65
CA ASP A 115 -3.18 -6.34 -2.81
C ASP A 115 -2.49 -6.64 -1.47
N ILE A 116 -3.08 -7.54 -0.69
CA ILE A 116 -2.55 -7.93 0.62
C ILE A 116 -1.29 -8.77 0.45
N ALA A 117 -0.18 -8.30 1.02
CA ALA A 117 1.08 -9.04 1.01
C ALA A 117 0.96 -10.35 1.81
N PRO A 118 1.60 -11.46 1.39
CA PRO A 118 1.55 -12.74 2.10
C PRO A 118 1.93 -12.61 3.58
N ILE A 119 1.17 -13.27 4.46
CA ILE A 119 1.48 -13.37 5.89
C ILE A 119 2.59 -14.42 6.06
N ASP A 120 3.77 -13.99 6.51
CA ASP A 120 4.99 -14.80 6.61
C ASP A 120 5.20 -15.42 8.01
N GLY A 121 4.41 -14.99 9.01
CA GLY A 121 4.52 -15.44 10.40
C GLY A 121 5.80 -14.98 11.11
N LEU A 122 6.54 -14.03 10.53
CA LEU A 122 7.84 -13.58 11.05
C LEU A 122 7.71 -12.40 12.03
N THR A 123 6.62 -11.63 11.95
CA THR A 123 6.38 -10.53 12.88
C THR A 123 6.06 -11.06 14.28
N LEU A 124 6.79 -10.57 15.28
CA LEU A 124 6.53 -10.90 16.68
C LEU A 124 5.08 -10.55 17.07
N THR A 125 4.44 -11.46 17.79
CA THR A 125 3.13 -11.23 18.42
C THR A 125 3.25 -10.17 19.52
N LYS A 126 2.12 -9.56 19.90
CA LYS A 126 2.05 -8.57 20.98
C LYS A 126 2.72 -9.08 22.26
N ARG A 127 2.37 -10.30 22.70
CA ARG A 127 2.96 -10.96 23.86
C ARG A 127 4.49 -11.12 23.76
N ARG A 128 5.02 -11.47 22.58
CA ARG A 128 6.47 -11.59 22.38
C ARG A 128 7.17 -10.23 22.42
N LYS A 129 6.53 -9.18 21.88
CA LYS A 129 7.04 -7.80 21.99
C LYS A 129 7.07 -7.32 23.43
N GLU A 130 6.00 -7.55 24.20
CA GLU A 130 5.92 -7.19 25.62
C GLU A 130 7.03 -7.88 26.43
N ARG A 131 7.22 -9.19 26.23
CA ARG A 131 8.30 -9.94 26.86
C ARG A 131 9.69 -9.42 26.49
N ASN A 132 9.91 -9.02 25.24
CA ASN A 132 11.17 -8.40 24.83
C ASN A 132 11.39 -7.06 25.52
N THR A 133 10.35 -6.24 25.69
CA THR A 133 10.43 -4.95 26.39
C THR A 133 10.80 -5.15 27.86
N GLU A 134 10.27 -6.19 28.52
CA GLU A 134 10.64 -6.55 29.89
C GLU A 134 12.08 -7.08 29.96
N ALA A 135 12.46 -8.01 29.08
CA ALA A 135 13.81 -8.55 29.01
C ALA A 135 14.87 -7.47 28.80
N LEU A 136 14.60 -6.46 27.95
CA LEU A 136 15.51 -5.31 27.75
C LEU A 136 15.71 -4.47 29.02
N LYS A 137 14.69 -4.34 29.87
CA LYS A 137 14.81 -3.60 31.14
C LYS A 137 15.67 -4.34 32.16
N GLU A 138 15.69 -5.66 32.07
CA GLU A 138 16.40 -6.55 32.99
C GLU A 138 17.75 -7.04 32.41
N ASP A 139 18.18 -6.50 31.27
CA ASP A 139 19.38 -6.90 30.52
C ASP A 139 19.42 -8.42 30.21
N LYS A 140 18.27 -8.98 29.88
CA LYS A 140 18.07 -10.39 29.54
C LYS A 140 18.00 -10.61 28.02
N GLU A 141 18.09 -11.87 27.62
CA GLU A 141 17.96 -12.28 26.23
C GLU A 141 16.62 -11.87 25.60
N VAL A 142 16.70 -11.34 24.38
CA VAL A 142 15.55 -10.88 23.61
C VAL A 142 15.31 -11.77 22.40
N THR A 143 14.05 -11.99 22.05
CA THR A 143 13.72 -12.68 20.80
C THR A 143 13.90 -11.72 19.63
N PHE A 144 14.82 -12.02 18.70
CA PHE A 144 14.99 -11.22 17.49
C PHE A 144 13.68 -11.13 16.67
N ASN A 145 13.38 -9.94 16.14
CA ASN A 145 12.21 -9.70 15.29
C ASN A 145 12.63 -9.64 13.80
N PRO A 146 12.50 -10.73 13.03
CA PRO A 146 12.88 -10.76 11.61
C PRO A 146 11.87 -10.08 10.67
N SER A 147 10.91 -9.31 11.20
CA SER A 147 9.87 -8.65 10.39
C SER A 147 10.46 -7.61 9.45
N VAL A 148 10.24 -7.79 8.16
CA VAL A 148 10.53 -6.80 7.11
C VAL A 148 9.31 -5.96 6.71
N THR A 149 8.18 -6.16 7.41
CA THR A 149 6.95 -5.38 7.21
C THR A 149 7.05 -4.07 7.95
N GLU A 150 7.01 -2.95 7.23
CA GLU A 150 6.94 -1.61 7.82
C GLU A 150 5.52 -1.32 8.32
N ARG A 151 5.41 -0.83 9.56
CA ARG A 151 4.15 -0.57 10.27
C ARG A 151 4.17 0.72 11.11
N GLU A 152 5.34 1.29 11.35
CA GLU A 152 5.52 2.39 12.31
C GLU A 152 5.41 3.78 11.66
N GLY A 153 5.37 3.85 10.33
CA GLY A 153 5.11 5.08 9.59
C GLY A 153 5.83 5.15 8.24
N LEU A 154 5.39 6.07 7.37
CA LEU A 154 6.02 6.27 6.06
C LEU A 154 7.48 6.74 6.15
N SER A 155 7.84 7.48 7.21
CA SER A 155 9.21 7.96 7.41
C SER A 155 10.23 6.82 7.60
N LYS A 156 9.80 5.71 8.20
CA LYS A 156 10.63 4.51 8.44
C LYS A 156 10.89 3.68 7.17
N ALA A 157 10.08 3.90 6.13
CA ALA A 157 10.22 3.23 4.83
C ALA A 157 11.28 3.87 3.92
N PHE A 158 11.87 5.03 4.28
CA PHE A 158 12.96 5.63 3.52
C PHE A 158 14.30 4.96 3.82
N ARG A 159 15.07 4.68 2.77
CA ARG A 159 16.40 4.08 2.85
C ARG A 159 17.38 4.87 1.99
N ILE A 160 18.63 4.90 2.42
CA ILE A 160 19.78 5.34 1.62
C ILE A 160 20.54 4.09 1.17
N PHE A 161 21.23 4.15 0.02
CA PHE A 161 21.89 2.99 -0.61
C PHE A 161 20.94 1.94 -1.18
N VAL A 162 19.88 2.37 -1.86
CA VAL A 162 18.99 1.46 -2.60
C VAL A 162 19.02 1.81 -4.07
N ASP A 163 19.05 0.79 -4.93
CA ASP A 163 18.76 0.95 -6.36
C ASP A 163 17.27 1.28 -6.54
N PRO A 164 16.90 2.47 -7.03
CA PRO A 164 15.50 2.87 -7.19
C PRO A 164 14.69 1.95 -8.12
N THR A 165 15.34 1.17 -8.98
CA THR A 165 14.66 0.22 -9.87
C THR A 165 13.96 -0.91 -9.10
N VAL A 166 14.31 -1.16 -7.84
CA VAL A 166 13.65 -2.16 -6.98
C VAL A 166 12.20 -1.79 -6.62
N HIS A 167 11.74 -0.56 -6.90
CA HIS A 167 10.34 -0.20 -6.72
C HIS A 167 9.41 -0.93 -7.69
N ASP A 168 9.93 -1.27 -8.87
CA ASP A 168 9.16 -1.91 -9.94
C ASP A 168 9.06 -3.42 -9.76
N LYS A 169 9.98 -4.02 -8.99
CA LYS A 169 10.08 -5.46 -8.74
C LYS A 169 9.62 -5.76 -7.30
N PRO A 170 8.51 -6.50 -7.10
CA PRO A 170 8.18 -6.97 -5.76
C PRO A 170 9.33 -7.84 -5.23
N PRO A 171 9.66 -7.75 -3.92
CA PRO A 171 10.67 -8.63 -3.35
C PRO A 171 10.20 -10.08 -3.41
N ALA A 172 11.14 -11.02 -3.34
CA ALA A 172 10.81 -12.43 -3.12
C ALA A 172 10.06 -12.56 -1.79
N MET A 173 8.84 -13.09 -1.86
CA MET A 173 7.97 -13.26 -0.71
C MET A 173 7.94 -14.73 -0.30
N ARG A 174 8.07 -15.00 1.00
CA ARG A 174 7.85 -16.34 1.53
C ARG A 174 6.39 -16.73 1.26
N PRO A 175 6.10 -17.87 0.61
CA PRO A 175 4.74 -18.36 0.47
C PRO A 175 4.16 -18.67 1.85
N LYS A 176 2.83 -18.63 1.98
CA LYS A 176 2.17 -19.17 3.18
C LYS A 176 2.65 -20.60 3.37
N ARG A 177 3.02 -20.97 4.59
CA ARG A 177 3.31 -22.38 4.91
C ARG A 177 2.08 -23.20 4.51
N GLY A 178 2.28 -24.22 3.68
CA GLY A 178 1.28 -25.26 3.48
C GLY A 178 1.06 -26.05 4.79
N ILE A 179 0.21 -27.07 4.75
CA ILE A 179 0.06 -28.00 5.87
C ILE A 179 1.46 -28.53 6.24
N GLN A 180 1.90 -28.25 7.47
CA GLN A 180 3.12 -28.84 7.98
C GLN A 180 2.81 -30.31 8.28
N VAL A 181 3.30 -31.22 7.44
CA VAL A 181 3.46 -32.61 7.84
C VAL A 181 4.49 -32.59 8.97
N GLN A 182 4.16 -33.17 10.13
CA GLN A 182 5.14 -33.31 11.20
C GLN A 182 6.28 -34.17 10.66
N GLU A 183 7.48 -33.60 10.54
CA GLU A 183 8.67 -34.40 10.27
C GLU A 183 8.89 -35.28 11.49
N GLU A 184 8.81 -36.59 11.29
CA GLU A 184 9.08 -37.58 12.34
C GLU A 184 10.55 -37.49 12.74
N GLU A 185 10.77 -37.33 14.05
CA GLU A 185 12.11 -37.27 14.64
C GLU A 185 12.84 -38.60 14.36
N THR A 186 13.82 -38.57 13.46
CA THR A 186 14.59 -39.76 13.08
C THR A 186 15.96 -39.72 13.76
N THR A 187 16.18 -40.63 14.69
CA THR A 187 17.48 -40.83 15.34
C THR A 187 18.29 -41.87 14.56
N VAL A 188 19.45 -41.47 14.02
CA VAL A 188 20.35 -42.35 13.27
C VAL A 188 21.53 -42.75 14.16
N TYR A 189 21.79 -44.06 14.26
CA TYR A 189 22.96 -44.61 14.93
C TYR A 189 24.05 -44.88 13.90
N LEU A 190 25.23 -44.29 14.10
CA LEU A 190 26.43 -44.63 13.34
C LEU A 190 27.18 -45.72 14.11
N VAL A 191 27.29 -46.91 13.50
CA VAL A 191 28.12 -48.00 14.01
C VAL A 191 29.52 -47.80 13.42
N GLY A 192 30.52 -47.66 14.29
CA GLY A 192 31.93 -47.57 13.93
C GLY A 192 32.57 -48.93 13.69
#